data_AF-A0A6H9SKH1-F1
#
_entry.id   AF-A0A6H9SKH1-F1
#
_cell.length_a   1.000
_cell.length_b   1.000
_cell.length_c   1.000
_cell.angle_alpha   90.00
_cell.angle_beta   90.00
_cell.angle_gamma   90.00
#
_symmetry.space_group_name_H-M   'P 1'
#
loop_
_entity.id
_entity.type
_entity.pdbx_description
1 polymer ?
#
loop_
_entity_poly.entity_id
_entity_poly.type
_entity_poly.pdbx_seq_one_letter_code
_entity_poly.pdbx_strand_id
1 'polypeptide(L)'
;LDARFINTVFTMTLMGAGVADQLEDGRVLSGVGGQYNFVAQGHALEGGRSILLLRSWREAGGEISSNIVWEYGHCTIPRHLRDIVVTEYGIADLRGKTDAAVIEALLNISDSRFQPGLIEQAQTAGKLPKDFRLDPRFADNTSERLQAIQARHPNLFPEYPLGCDFDEVERDLLRALNWLKSK
;
A
#
# COMPACT_ATOMS: atom_id res chain seq x y z
N LEU A 1 20.99 13.79 -8.49
CA LEU A 1 21.12 13.72 -7.03
C LEU A 1 19.70 13.72 -6.45
N ASP A 2 19.39 12.77 -5.57
CA ASP A 2 18.06 12.47 -5.00
C ASP A 2 16.94 12.02 -5.96
N ALA A 3 17.21 11.01 -6.80
CA ALA A 3 16.16 10.42 -7.63
C ALA A 3 15.08 9.73 -6.77
N ARG A 4 13.79 9.94 -7.09
CA ARG A 4 12.64 9.29 -6.45
C ARG A 4 11.79 8.60 -7.50
N PHE A 5 11.70 7.28 -7.42
CA PHE A 5 10.96 6.46 -8.35
C PHE A 5 9.67 5.98 -7.69
N ILE A 6 8.53 6.51 -8.12
CA ILE A 6 7.22 6.24 -7.52
C ILE A 6 6.44 5.33 -8.46
N ASN A 7 6.00 4.18 -7.96
CA ASN A 7 5.17 3.22 -8.70
C ASN A 7 4.06 2.67 -7.81
N THR A 8 3.03 2.09 -8.41
CA THR A 8 1.95 1.40 -7.69
C THR A 8 2.13 -0.11 -7.73
N VAL A 9 1.66 -0.77 -6.68
CA VAL A 9 1.44 -2.22 -6.63
C VAL A 9 0.01 -2.45 -6.13
N PHE A 10 -0.62 -3.56 -6.50
CA PHE A 10 -1.96 -3.87 -5.98
C PHE A 10 -1.90 -4.76 -4.73
N THR A 11 -0.79 -5.47 -4.52
CA THR A 11 -0.55 -6.31 -3.33
C THR A 11 0.89 -6.17 -2.84
N MET A 12 1.09 -6.26 -1.53
CA MET A 12 2.39 -6.33 -0.86
C MET A 12 2.38 -7.48 0.14
N THR A 13 3.40 -8.34 0.14
CA THR A 13 3.55 -9.35 1.19
C THR A 13 4.19 -8.74 2.43
N LEU A 14 3.93 -9.29 3.61
CA LEU A 14 4.59 -8.88 4.87
C LEU A 14 6.11 -9.08 4.85
N MET A 15 6.62 -9.89 3.92
CA MET A 15 8.05 -10.04 3.68
C MET A 15 8.64 -8.92 2.82
N GLY A 16 7.81 -8.04 2.26
CA GLY A 16 8.18 -6.87 1.46
C GLY A 16 8.27 -7.13 -0.04
N ALA A 17 7.61 -8.16 -0.58
CA ALA A 17 7.52 -8.38 -2.02
C ALA A 17 6.26 -7.72 -2.59
N GLY A 18 6.41 -6.93 -3.65
CA GLY A 18 5.31 -6.23 -4.33
C GLY A 18 4.80 -6.97 -5.55
N VAL A 19 3.50 -6.86 -5.82
CA VAL A 19 2.82 -7.49 -6.96
C VAL A 19 2.03 -6.46 -7.75
N ALA A 20 2.25 -6.41 -9.06
CA ALA A 20 1.69 -5.40 -9.96
C ALA A 20 1.14 -5.95 -11.29
N ASP A 21 1.47 -7.19 -11.68
CA ASP A 21 1.12 -7.69 -13.03
C ASP A 21 0.11 -8.85 -13.06
N GLN A 22 0.11 -9.75 -12.07
CA GLN A 22 -0.65 -11.02 -12.15
C GLN A 22 -1.43 -11.38 -10.89
N LEU A 23 -2.68 -11.81 -11.07
CA LEU A 23 -3.51 -12.42 -10.02
C LEU A 23 -3.07 -13.86 -9.72
N GLU A 24 -3.39 -14.39 -8.54
CA GLU A 24 -3.02 -15.76 -8.12
C GLU A 24 -3.53 -16.89 -9.02
N ASP A 25 -4.59 -16.63 -9.80
CA ASP A 25 -5.11 -17.57 -10.80
C ASP A 25 -4.41 -17.47 -12.17
N GLY A 26 -3.30 -16.72 -12.24
CA GLY A 26 -2.49 -16.55 -13.44
C GLY A 26 -3.04 -15.53 -14.43
N ARG A 27 -4.17 -14.86 -14.13
CA ARG A 27 -4.67 -13.78 -14.99
C ARG A 27 -3.74 -12.58 -14.93
N VAL A 28 -3.29 -12.14 -16.10
CA VAL A 28 -2.51 -10.91 -16.26
C VAL A 28 -3.45 -9.70 -16.19
N LEU A 29 -3.22 -8.82 -15.22
CA LEU A 29 -3.93 -7.54 -15.10
C LEU A 29 -3.31 -6.48 -16.00
N SER A 30 -1.98 -6.42 -16.00
CA SER A 30 -1.20 -5.47 -16.78
C SER A 30 0.20 -6.02 -17.03
N GLY A 31 0.89 -5.49 -18.04
CA GLY A 31 2.32 -5.76 -18.17
C GLY A 31 3.13 -5.01 -17.10
N VAL A 32 4.21 -5.61 -16.61
CA VAL A 32 5.13 -4.97 -15.62
C VAL A 32 5.71 -3.64 -16.13
N GLY A 33 5.91 -3.53 -17.45
CA GLY A 33 6.55 -2.37 -18.07
C GLY A 33 7.95 -2.11 -17.50
N GLY A 34 8.27 -0.83 -17.27
CA GLY A 34 9.56 -0.39 -16.73
C GLY A 34 9.65 -0.39 -15.20
N GLN A 35 8.60 -0.79 -14.48
CA GLN A 35 8.51 -0.66 -13.02
C GLN A 35 9.72 -1.27 -12.31
N TYR A 36 10.05 -2.53 -12.62
CA TYR A 36 11.21 -3.21 -12.06
C TYR A 36 12.51 -2.43 -12.29
N ASN A 37 12.70 -1.87 -13.50
CA ASN A 37 13.92 -1.14 -13.84
C ASN A 37 14.07 0.12 -12.98
N PHE A 38 12.98 0.85 -12.73
CA PHE A 38 13.01 2.02 -11.86
C PHE A 38 13.25 1.68 -10.39
N VAL A 39 12.69 0.56 -9.91
CA VAL A 39 13.01 0.05 -8.58
C VAL A 39 14.50 -0.26 -8.47
N ALA A 40 15.06 -1.00 -9.43
CA ALA A 40 16.49 -1.34 -9.45
C ALA A 40 17.38 -0.09 -9.52
N GLN A 41 17.02 0.90 -10.34
CA GLN A 41 17.72 2.20 -10.39
C GLN A 41 17.68 2.94 -9.05
N GLY A 42 16.57 2.85 -8.31
CA GLY A 42 16.45 3.42 -6.96
C GLY A 42 17.43 2.83 -5.95
N HIS A 43 17.92 1.60 -6.16
CA HIS A 43 18.96 0.98 -5.33
C HIS A 43 20.37 1.25 -5.88
N ALA A 44 20.53 1.39 -7.19
CA ALA A 44 21.83 1.60 -7.82
C ALA A 44 22.35 3.05 -7.72
N LEU A 45 21.44 4.03 -7.67
CA LEU A 45 21.82 5.45 -7.61
C LEU A 45 22.09 5.89 -6.18
N GLU A 46 23.21 6.61 -5.98
CA GLU A 46 23.51 7.26 -4.71
C GLU A 46 22.39 8.25 -4.35
N GLY A 47 21.85 8.10 -3.13
CA GLY A 47 20.70 8.85 -2.66
C GLY A 47 19.38 8.52 -3.36
N GLY A 48 19.34 7.57 -4.30
CA GLY A 48 18.11 7.13 -4.97
C GLY A 48 17.16 6.41 -4.01
N ARG A 49 15.85 6.60 -4.19
CA ARG A 49 14.79 5.85 -3.48
C ARG A 49 13.72 5.33 -4.44
N SER A 50 13.25 4.12 -4.16
CA SER A 50 12.07 3.52 -4.74
C SER A 50 10.92 3.59 -3.74
N ILE A 51 9.76 4.03 -4.21
CA ILE A 51 8.55 4.22 -3.43
C ILE A 51 7.44 3.42 -4.11
N LEU A 52 6.87 2.46 -3.38
CA LEU A 52 5.72 1.67 -3.82
C LEU A 52 4.47 2.14 -3.08
N LEU A 53 3.43 2.45 -3.85
CA LEU A 53 2.15 2.90 -3.34
C LEU A 53 1.11 1.78 -3.50
N LEU A 54 0.28 1.57 -2.47
CA LEU A 54 -0.91 0.72 -2.54
C LEU A 54 -1.95 1.20 -1.53
N ARG A 55 -3.24 0.95 -1.78
CA ARG A 55 -4.22 1.03 -0.69
C ARG A 55 -3.99 -0.14 0.25
N SER A 56 -4.16 0.02 1.56
CA SER A 56 -3.96 -1.09 2.49
C SER A 56 -5.03 -2.18 2.34
N TRP A 57 -6.20 -1.83 1.81
CA TRP A 57 -7.32 -2.72 1.63
C TRP A 57 -8.12 -2.36 0.38
N ARG A 58 -9.04 -3.23 -0.02
CA ARG A 58 -9.99 -3.00 -1.10
C ARG A 58 -11.33 -3.69 -0.83
N GLU A 59 -12.38 -3.18 -1.47
CA GLU A 59 -13.67 -3.84 -1.57
C GLU A 59 -13.94 -4.18 -3.04
N ALA A 60 -14.31 -5.42 -3.32
CA ALA A 60 -14.67 -5.86 -4.66
C ALA A 60 -15.80 -6.89 -4.59
N GLY A 61 -16.92 -6.65 -5.26
CA GLY A 61 -18.07 -7.55 -5.22
C GLY A 61 -18.69 -7.71 -3.83
N GLY A 62 -18.57 -6.69 -2.97
CA GLY A 62 -19.01 -6.74 -1.57
C GLY A 62 -18.03 -7.42 -0.61
N GLU A 63 -16.93 -7.97 -1.12
CA GLU A 63 -15.89 -8.62 -0.32
C GLU A 63 -14.78 -7.61 0.04
N ILE A 64 -14.55 -7.43 1.33
CA ILE A 64 -13.49 -6.58 1.87
C ILE A 64 -12.25 -7.43 2.10
N SER A 65 -11.13 -7.05 1.50
CA SER A 65 -9.86 -7.79 1.58
C SER A 65 -8.66 -6.88 1.81
N SER A 66 -7.61 -7.44 2.43
CA SER A 66 -6.33 -6.75 2.59
C SER A 66 -5.53 -6.79 1.28
N ASN A 67 -4.80 -5.71 1.01
CA ASN A 67 -3.75 -5.69 -0.01
C ASN A 67 -2.36 -5.92 0.60
N ILE A 68 -2.23 -5.86 1.94
CA ILE A 68 -1.04 -6.33 2.65
C ILE A 68 -1.34 -7.74 3.17
N VAL A 69 -0.62 -8.72 2.65
CA VAL A 69 -0.91 -10.15 2.85
C VAL A 69 0.30 -10.87 3.42
N TRP A 70 0.11 -12.05 4.01
CA TRP A 70 1.24 -12.89 4.41
C TRP A 70 1.99 -13.45 3.20
N GLU A 71 1.25 -14.03 2.26
CA GLU A 71 1.78 -14.67 1.05
C GLU A 71 0.92 -14.33 -0.18
N TYR A 72 1.51 -14.48 -1.36
CA TYR A 72 0.83 -14.29 -2.65
C TYR A 72 1.49 -15.16 -3.72
N GLY A 73 0.70 -15.72 -4.64
CA GLY A 73 1.18 -16.64 -5.69
C GLY A 73 2.15 -16.04 -6.71
N HIS A 74 2.27 -14.72 -6.80
CA HIS A 74 3.12 -14.01 -7.77
C HIS A 74 3.98 -12.94 -7.11
N CYS A 75 5.04 -12.54 -7.83
CA CYS A 75 5.99 -11.53 -7.36
C CYS A 75 6.52 -10.73 -8.54
N THR A 76 6.25 -9.43 -8.56
CA THR A 76 6.79 -8.50 -9.56
C THR A 76 8.06 -7.83 -9.04
N ILE A 77 7.99 -7.31 -7.81
CA ILE A 77 9.11 -6.64 -7.13
C ILE A 77 9.57 -7.52 -5.97
N PRO A 78 10.73 -8.18 -6.10
CA PRO A 78 11.20 -9.11 -5.09
C PRO A 78 11.65 -8.39 -3.82
N ARG A 79 11.51 -9.08 -2.68
CA ARG A 79 11.75 -8.51 -1.34
C ARG A 79 13.13 -7.88 -1.13
N HIS A 80 14.14 -8.29 -1.89
CA HIS A 80 15.49 -7.72 -1.76
C HIS A 80 15.58 -6.29 -2.31
N LEU A 81 14.62 -5.88 -3.14
CA LEU A 81 14.49 -4.51 -3.66
C LEU A 81 13.50 -3.66 -2.85
N ARG A 82 13.03 -4.13 -1.68
CA ARG A 82 12.15 -3.34 -0.82
C ARG A 82 12.82 -2.04 -0.38
N ASP A 83 12.03 -0.98 -0.36
CA ASP A 83 12.50 0.34 0.02
C ASP A 83 11.41 1.10 0.79
N ILE A 84 10.67 2.02 0.17
CA ILE A 84 9.56 2.72 0.83
C ILE A 84 8.24 2.12 0.35
N VAL A 85 7.33 1.85 1.29
CA VAL A 85 5.94 1.48 1.00
C VAL A 85 5.01 2.51 1.64
N VAL A 86 4.01 2.97 0.90
CA VAL A 86 3.04 3.96 1.38
C VAL A 86 1.63 3.43 1.18
N THR A 87 0.83 3.54 2.24
CA THR A 87 -0.63 3.37 2.21
C THR A 87 -1.31 4.65 2.67
N GLU A 88 -2.64 4.68 2.64
CA GLU A 88 -3.46 5.73 3.25
C GLU A 88 -3.23 5.90 4.76
N TYR A 89 -2.61 4.91 5.42
CA TYR A 89 -2.36 4.91 6.86
C TYR A 89 -0.94 5.36 7.25
N GLY A 90 0.00 5.45 6.29
CA GLY A 90 1.33 5.98 6.55
C GLY A 90 2.41 5.45 5.63
N ILE A 91 3.66 5.56 6.10
CA ILE A 91 4.87 5.25 5.35
C ILE A 91 5.69 4.21 6.12
N ALA A 92 6.04 3.12 5.46
CA ALA A 92 6.99 2.12 5.95
C ALA A 92 8.32 2.24 5.19
N ASP A 93 9.38 2.65 5.88
CA ASP A 93 10.76 2.57 5.37
C ASP A 93 11.33 1.18 5.68
N LEU A 94 11.71 0.41 4.65
CA LEU A 94 12.07 -1.01 4.72
C LEU A 94 13.52 -1.30 4.34
N ARG A 95 14.23 -0.33 3.75
CA ARG A 95 15.57 -0.54 3.19
C ARG A 95 16.54 -0.93 4.30
N GLY A 96 17.28 -2.04 4.09
CA GLY A 96 18.28 -2.53 5.05
C GLY A 96 17.71 -3.11 6.36
N LYS A 97 16.38 -3.18 6.52
CA LYS A 97 15.77 -3.75 7.71
C LYS A 97 15.78 -5.28 7.70
N THR A 98 15.73 -5.88 8.89
CA THR A 98 15.50 -7.32 9.07
C THR A 98 14.06 -7.70 8.72
N ASP A 99 13.78 -8.99 8.52
CA ASP A 99 12.42 -9.45 8.21
C ASP A 99 11.42 -9.06 9.31
N ALA A 100 11.76 -9.23 10.59
CA ALA A 100 10.89 -8.84 11.71
C ALA A 100 10.57 -7.33 11.69
N ALA A 101 11.58 -6.49 11.48
CA ALA A 101 11.40 -5.03 11.43
C ALA A 101 10.63 -4.57 10.18
N VAL A 102 10.70 -5.33 9.08
CA VAL A 102 9.87 -5.08 7.88
C VAL A 102 8.42 -5.47 8.12
N ILE A 103 8.18 -6.64 8.73
CA ILE A 103 6.83 -7.08 9.07
C ILE A 103 6.17 -6.06 10.00
N GLU A 104 6.86 -5.63 11.06
CA GLU A 104 6.35 -4.60 11.98
C GLU A 104 6.06 -3.29 11.25
N ALA A 105 6.97 -2.82 10.39
CA ALA A 105 6.76 -1.58 9.63
C ALA A 105 5.56 -1.67 8.67
N LEU A 106 5.34 -2.82 8.03
CA LEU A 106 4.18 -3.04 7.16
C LEU A 106 2.88 -3.16 7.96
N LEU A 107 2.91 -3.81 9.14
CA LEU A 107 1.77 -3.85 10.07
C LEU A 107 1.34 -2.44 10.50
N ASN A 108 2.30 -1.54 10.76
CA ASN A 108 2.03 -0.15 11.14
C ASN A 108 1.25 0.64 10.09
N ILE A 109 1.30 0.23 8.82
CA ILE A 109 0.57 0.86 7.70
C ILE A 109 -0.54 -0.04 7.14
N SER A 110 -0.85 -1.15 7.82
CA SER A 110 -1.93 -2.06 7.48
C SER A 110 -3.26 -1.61 8.10
N ASP A 111 -4.37 -1.90 7.44
CA ASP A 111 -5.72 -1.68 7.94
C ASP A 111 -5.96 -2.52 9.20
N SER A 112 -6.51 -1.90 10.23
CA SER A 112 -6.64 -2.51 11.56
C SER A 112 -7.58 -3.71 11.60
N ARG A 113 -8.47 -3.88 10.61
CA ARG A 113 -9.29 -5.10 10.47
C ARG A 113 -8.43 -6.35 10.24
N PHE A 114 -7.28 -6.20 9.58
CA PHE A 114 -6.44 -7.34 9.17
C PHE A 114 -5.18 -7.51 10.01
N GLN A 115 -4.78 -6.49 10.77
CA GLN A 115 -3.59 -6.53 11.63
C GLN A 115 -3.52 -7.76 12.56
N PRO A 116 -4.60 -8.16 13.29
CA PRO A 116 -4.53 -9.31 14.18
C PRO A 116 -4.16 -10.62 13.48
N GLY A 117 -4.81 -10.91 12.34
CA GLY A 117 -4.54 -12.14 11.57
C GLY A 117 -3.14 -12.14 10.95
N LEU A 118 -2.68 -10.99 10.46
CA LEU A 118 -1.32 -10.81 9.94
C LEU A 118 -0.25 -11.04 11.03
N ILE A 119 -0.49 -10.54 12.25
CA ILE A 119 0.39 -10.79 13.41
C ILE A 119 0.42 -12.27 13.75
N GLU A 120 -0.74 -12.93 13.82
CA GLU A 120 -0.83 -14.36 14.11
C GLU A 120 -0.06 -15.22 13.09
N GLN A 121 -0.22 -14.92 11.80
CA GLN A 121 0.53 -15.58 10.72
C GLN A 121 2.04 -15.42 10.91
N ALA A 122 2.51 -14.20 11.19
CA ALA A 122 3.92 -13.91 11.39
C ALA A 122 4.50 -14.57 12.66
N GLN A 123 3.73 -14.66 13.74
CA GLN A 123 4.11 -15.35 14.97
C GLN A 123 4.18 -16.87 14.77
N THR A 124 3.19 -17.44 14.08
CA THR A 124 3.13 -18.86 13.76
C THR A 124 4.33 -19.28 12.91
N ALA A 125 4.73 -18.42 11.94
CA ALA A 125 5.90 -18.62 11.11
C ALA A 125 7.25 -18.33 11.82
N GLY A 126 7.23 -17.94 13.10
CA GLY A 126 8.43 -17.59 13.87
C GLY A 126 9.15 -16.33 13.40
N LYS A 127 8.47 -15.46 12.64
CA LYS A 127 9.01 -14.18 12.15
C LYS A 127 8.80 -13.02 13.11
N LEU A 128 7.83 -13.13 14.01
CA LEU A 128 7.64 -12.24 15.15
C LEU A 128 7.66 -13.01 16.48
N PRO A 129 8.11 -12.39 17.58
CA PRO A 129 7.96 -12.95 18.92
C PRO A 129 6.51 -13.23 19.28
N LYS A 130 6.24 -14.29 20.07
CA LYS A 130 4.88 -14.66 20.51
C LYS A 130 4.20 -13.57 21.38
N ASP A 131 5.01 -12.77 22.05
CA ASP A 131 4.60 -11.64 22.88
C ASP A 131 4.59 -10.31 22.12
N PHE A 132 4.89 -10.30 20.81
CA PHE A 132 4.80 -9.10 19.98
C PHE A 132 3.42 -8.43 20.14
N ARG A 133 3.43 -7.11 20.31
CA ARG A 133 2.25 -6.26 20.36
C ARG A 133 2.47 -5.08 19.44
N LEU A 134 1.49 -4.83 18.58
CA LEU A 134 1.48 -3.63 17.76
C LEU A 134 1.36 -2.40 18.66
N ASP A 135 2.13 -1.36 18.36
CA ASP A 135 2.01 -0.08 19.05
C ASP A 135 0.58 0.47 18.87
N PRO A 136 -0.15 0.81 19.96
CA PRO A 136 -1.53 1.28 19.91
C PRO A 136 -1.76 2.45 18.95
N ARG A 137 -0.74 3.27 18.65
CA ARG A 137 -0.87 4.38 17.69
C ARG A 137 -1.19 3.93 16.26
N PHE A 138 -0.88 2.67 15.92
CA PHE A 138 -1.15 2.07 14.61
C PHE A 138 -2.35 1.11 14.63
N ALA A 139 -3.00 0.92 15.79
CA ALA A 139 -4.12 0.00 15.97
C ALA A 139 -5.49 0.62 15.64
N ASP A 140 -5.51 1.84 15.09
CA ASP A 140 -6.72 2.54 14.60
C ASP A 140 -6.52 3.00 13.15
N ASN A 141 -5.96 2.14 12.32
CA ASN A 141 -5.84 2.35 10.87
C ASN A 141 -7.15 1.96 10.18
N THR A 142 -8.13 2.86 10.24
CA THR A 142 -9.49 2.66 9.72
C THR A 142 -9.92 3.76 8.76
N SER A 143 -10.81 3.43 7.81
CA SER A 143 -11.43 4.42 6.91
C SER A 143 -12.19 5.49 7.68
N GLU A 144 -12.86 5.09 8.77
CA GLU A 144 -13.68 5.95 9.61
C GLU A 144 -12.82 7.00 10.31
N ARG A 145 -11.63 6.61 10.79
CA ARG A 145 -10.66 7.56 11.37
C ARG A 145 -10.19 8.58 10.34
N LEU A 146 -9.85 8.14 9.12
CA LEU A 146 -9.42 9.05 8.07
C LEU A 146 -10.54 10.03 7.67
N GLN A 147 -11.78 9.55 7.57
CA GLN A 147 -12.96 10.40 7.33
C GLN A 147 -13.18 11.40 8.48
N ALA A 148 -13.00 10.99 9.73
CA ALA A 148 -13.09 11.88 10.88
C ALA A 148 -11.96 12.94 10.92
N ILE A 149 -10.76 12.62 10.42
CA ILE A 149 -9.68 13.60 10.23
C ILE A 149 -10.05 14.58 9.12
N GLN A 150 -10.53 14.08 7.97
CA GLN A 150 -10.97 14.91 6.85
C GLN A 150 -12.08 15.88 7.27
N ALA A 151 -13.10 15.39 7.99
CA ALA A 151 -14.23 16.20 8.45
C ALA A 151 -13.81 17.32 9.43
N ARG A 152 -12.77 17.08 10.24
CA ARG A 152 -12.20 18.10 11.15
C ARG A 152 -11.34 19.14 10.42
N HIS A 153 -10.78 18.79 9.27
CA HIS A 153 -9.85 19.64 8.52
C HIS A 153 -10.24 19.73 7.04
N PRO A 154 -11.47 20.14 6.68
CA PRO A 154 -11.97 20.06 5.31
C PRO A 154 -11.11 20.87 4.33
N ASN A 155 -10.55 22.00 4.79
CA ASN A 155 -9.71 22.88 3.98
C ASN A 155 -8.33 22.28 3.65
N LEU A 156 -7.87 21.26 4.38
CA LEU A 156 -6.60 20.58 4.10
C LEU A 156 -6.75 19.46 3.06
N PHE A 157 -7.98 19.04 2.77
CA PHE A 157 -8.28 17.94 1.84
C PHE A 157 -9.24 18.40 0.73
N PRO A 158 -8.88 19.44 -0.05
CA PRO A 158 -9.63 19.77 -1.25
C PRO A 158 -9.62 18.56 -2.20
N GLU A 159 -10.69 18.38 -2.98
CA GLU A 159 -10.85 17.26 -3.91
C GLU A 159 -9.68 17.15 -4.91
N TYR A 160 -9.12 18.30 -5.29
CA TYR A 160 -7.98 18.42 -6.20
C TYR A 160 -6.84 19.22 -5.54
N PRO A 161 -6.02 18.59 -4.68
CA PRO A 161 -5.01 19.28 -3.88
C PRO A 161 -3.83 19.83 -4.68
N LEU A 162 -3.67 19.37 -5.92
CA LEU A 162 -2.62 19.84 -6.84
C LEU A 162 -3.20 20.67 -8.00
N GLY A 163 -4.46 21.12 -7.89
CA GLY A 163 -5.20 21.73 -8.97
C GLY A 163 -5.87 20.69 -9.90
N CYS A 164 -6.72 21.18 -10.79
CA CYS A 164 -7.48 20.37 -11.73
C CYS A 164 -7.77 21.19 -12.99
N ASP A 165 -7.65 20.54 -14.15
CA ASP A 165 -8.00 21.14 -15.44
C ASP A 165 -9.50 21.08 -15.74
N PHE A 166 -10.27 20.30 -14.95
CA PHE A 166 -11.71 20.16 -15.13
C PHE A 166 -12.47 21.41 -14.66
N ASP A 167 -13.46 21.82 -15.46
CA ASP A 167 -14.42 22.82 -15.03
C ASP A 167 -15.39 22.27 -13.95
N GLU A 168 -16.34 23.08 -13.47
CA GLU A 168 -17.33 22.63 -12.49
C GLU A 168 -18.25 21.52 -13.02
N VAL A 169 -18.64 21.61 -14.29
CA VAL A 169 -19.56 20.66 -14.93
C VAL A 169 -18.87 19.32 -15.13
N GLU A 170 -17.64 19.33 -15.61
CA GLU A 170 -16.82 18.13 -15.81
C GLU A 170 -16.55 17.40 -14.48
N ARG A 171 -16.29 18.15 -13.40
CA ARG A 171 -16.14 17.56 -12.06
C ARG A 171 -17.39 16.84 -11.60
N ASP A 172 -18.57 17.44 -11.78
CA ASP A 172 -19.84 16.82 -11.39
C ASP A 172 -20.19 15.61 -12.28
N LEU A 173 -19.93 15.70 -13.58
CA LEU A 173 -20.08 14.57 -14.50
C LEU A 173 -19.19 13.39 -14.11
N LEU A 174 -17.94 13.66 -13.71
CA LEU A 174 -17.00 12.62 -13.31
C LEU A 174 -17.47 11.86 -12.06
N ARG A 175 -18.07 12.57 -11.09
CA ARG A 175 -18.69 11.95 -9.91
C ARG A 175 -19.88 11.05 -10.30
N ALA A 176 -20.76 11.53 -11.16
CA ALA A 176 -21.93 10.77 -11.62
C ALA A 176 -21.52 9.49 -12.40
N LEU A 177 -20.53 9.59 -13.28
CA LEU A 177 -20.02 8.47 -14.06
C LEU A 177 -19.34 7.42 -13.17
N ASN A 178 -18.55 7.84 -12.19
CA ASN A 178 -17.93 6.92 -11.23
C ASN A 178 -18.98 6.20 -10.38
N TRP A 179 -20.03 6.92 -9.95
CA TRP A 179 -21.16 6.31 -9.23
C TRP A 179 -21.86 5.25 -10.09
N LEU A 180 -22.15 5.55 -11.37
CA LEU A 180 -22.74 4.58 -12.30
C LEU A 180 -21.87 3.33 -12.51
N LYS A 181 -20.55 3.50 -12.60
CA LYS A 181 -19.61 2.36 -12.73
C LYS A 181 -19.53 1.48 -11.48
N SER A 182 -19.87 2.03 -10.30
CA SER A 182 -19.86 1.30 -9.03
C SER A 182 -21.14 0.50 -8.75
N LYS A 183 -22.18 0.67 -9.59
CA LYS A 183 -23.41 -0.13 -9.58
C LYS A 183 -23.24 -1.39 -10.42
#